data_AF-A0A3C1KAB3-F1
#
_entry.id   AF-A0A3C1KAB3-F1
#
_cell.length_a   1.000
_cell.length_b   1.000
_cell.length_c   1.000
_cell.angle_alpha   90.00
_cell.angle_beta   90.00
_cell.angle_gamma   90.00
#
_symmetry.space_group_name_H-M   'P 1'
#
loop_
_entity.id
_entity.type
_entity.pdbx_description
1 polymer ?
#
loop_
_entity_poly.entity_id
_entity_poly.type
_entity_poly.pdbx_seq_one_letter_code
_entity_poly.pdbx_strand_id
1 'polypeptide(L)' 'RHPDPAAPARRWFPTPAEDVAALALDPAEWTVLIAEERQRESLARDGELRTFHDGIVLARRH' A
#
# COMPACT_ATOMS: atom_id res chain seq x y z
N ARG A 1 8.79 -20.84 -14.90
CA ARG A 1 8.40 -21.32 -13.55
C ARG A 1 6.91 -21.57 -13.56
N HIS A 2 6.47 -22.80 -13.30
CA HIS A 2 5.06 -23.13 -13.12
C HIS A 2 4.63 -22.64 -11.72
N PRO A 3 3.53 -21.90 -11.55
CA PRO A 3 3.08 -21.49 -10.22
C PRO A 3 2.54 -22.71 -9.47
N ASP A 4 2.85 -22.81 -8.18
CA ASP A 4 2.29 -23.81 -7.27
C ASP A 4 0.80 -23.49 -7.00
N PRO A 5 -0.15 -24.39 -7.29
CA PRO A 5 -1.58 -24.16 -7.10
C PRO A 5 -2.00 -24.05 -5.62
N ALA A 6 -1.13 -24.38 -4.67
CA ALA A 6 -1.38 -24.25 -3.23
C ALA A 6 -0.92 -22.89 -2.66
N ALA A 7 -0.21 -22.07 -3.43
CA ALA A 7 0.18 -20.74 -2.96
C ALA A 7 -1.05 -19.82 -2.95
N PRO A 8 -1.41 -19.19 -1.80
CA PRO A 8 -2.50 -18.23 -1.79
C PRO A 8 -2.21 -17.16 -2.84
N ALA A 9 -3.18 -16.89 -3.71
CA ALA A 9 -3.07 -15.88 -4.75
C ALA A 9 -2.47 -14.61 -4.15
N ARG A 10 -1.31 -14.17 -4.66
CA ARG A 10 -0.68 -12.91 -4.25
C ARG A 10 -1.70 -11.80 -4.46
N ARG A 11 -2.39 -11.39 -3.39
CA ARG A 11 -3.16 -10.15 -3.35
C ARG A 11 -2.12 -9.04 -3.32
N TRP A 12 -1.59 -8.70 -4.49
CA TRP A 12 -0.67 -7.59 -4.62
C TRP A 12 -1.48 -6.33 -4.38
N PHE A 13 -1.30 -5.72 -3.20
CA PHE A 13 -1.79 -4.37 -2.99
C PHE A 13 -0.97 -3.44 -3.89
N PRO A 14 -1.59 -2.42 -4.51
CA PRO A 14 -0.84 -1.42 -5.26
C PRO A 14 0.23 -0.81 -4.35
N THR A 15 1.37 -0.50 -4.95
CA THR A 15 2.40 0.30 -4.27
C THR A 15 1.87 1.74 -4.06
N PRO A 16 2.37 2.47 -3.06
CA PRO A 16 1.99 3.87 -2.86
C PRO A 16 2.18 4.75 -4.11
N ALA A 17 3.17 4.45 -4.94
CA ALA A 17 3.39 5.17 -6.20
C ALA A 17 2.32 4.84 -7.26
N GLU A 18 1.89 3.58 -7.36
CA GLU A 18 0.79 3.16 -8.23
C GLU A 18 -0.54 3.79 -7.78
N ASP A 19 -0.78 3.88 -6.47
CA ASP A 19 -1.95 4.58 -5.93
C ASP A 19 -1.93 6.06 -6.29
N VAL A 20 -0.79 6.76 -6.11
CA VAL A 20 -0.66 8.17 -6.52
C VAL A 20 -0.94 8.36 -8.01
N ALA A 21 -0.42 7.46 -8.86
CA ALA A 21 -0.66 7.52 -10.30
C ALA A 21 -2.15 7.30 -10.64
N ALA A 22 -2.82 6.36 -9.96
CA ALA A 22 -4.24 6.06 -10.15
C ALA A 22 -5.16 7.19 -9.67
N LEU A 23 -4.75 7.93 -8.64
CA LEU A 23 -5.49 9.09 -8.12
C LEU A 23 -5.52 10.28 -9.09
N ALA A 24 -4.59 10.33 -10.05
CA ALA A 24 -4.52 11.36 -11.09
C ALA A 24 -4.68 12.81 -10.54
N LEU A 25 -3.99 13.09 -9.42
CA LEU A 25 -4.07 14.38 -8.76
C LEU A 25 -3.50 15.50 -9.64
N ASP A 26 -4.25 16.59 -9.78
CA ASP A 26 -3.76 17.78 -10.50
C ASP A 26 -2.61 18.43 -9.69
N PRO A 27 -1.38 18.51 -10.24
CA PRO A 27 -0.24 19.11 -9.55
C PRO A 27 -0.40 20.63 -9.32
N ALA A 28 -1.35 21.30 -9.98
CA ALA A 28 -1.67 22.71 -9.72
C ALA A 28 -2.51 22.90 -8.44
N GLU A 29 -3.23 21.86 -8.00
CA GLU A 29 -4.08 21.90 -6.80
C GLU A 29 -3.52 21.09 -5.63
N TRP A 30 -2.71 20.07 -5.90
CA TRP A 30 -2.26 19.11 -4.90
C TRP A 30 -0.75 18.90 -4.91
N THR A 31 -0.17 18.80 -3.73
CA THR A 31 1.20 18.35 -3.51
C THR A 31 1.17 17.01 -2.78
N VAL A 32 1.79 15.97 -3.36
CA VAL A 32 2.06 14.71 -2.64
C VAL A 32 3.26 14.93 -1.74
N LEU A 33 3.07 14.72 -0.44
CA LEU A 33 4.09 14.89 0.60
C LEU A 33 4.74 13.55 0.98
N ILE A 34 3.97 12.46 0.96
CA ILE A 34 4.43 11.11 1.29
C ILE A 34 3.81 10.14 0.30
N ALA A 35 4.61 9.20 -0.19
CA ALA A 35 4.18 8.00 -0.91
C ALA A 35 5.16 6.88 -0.57
N GLU A 36 4.90 6.14 0.51
CA GLU A 36 5.83 5.16 1.05
C GLU A 36 5.12 3.98 1.71
N GLU A 37 5.82 2.86 1.85
CA GLU A 37 5.35 1.72 2.64
C GLU A 37 5.87 1.84 4.07
N ARG A 38 5.00 1.60 5.05
CA ARG A 38 5.37 1.51 6.46
C ARG A 38 5.10 0.14 7.02
N GLN A 39 5.99 -0.30 7.90
CA GLN A 39 5.81 -1.53 8.65
C GLN A 39 5.22 -1.24 10.02
N ARG A 40 4.28 -2.08 10.45
CA ARG A 40 3.78 -2.10 11.83
C ARG A 40 3.51 -3.51 12.29
N GLU A 41 3.59 -3.73 13.59
CA GLU A 41 3.17 -4.98 14.20
C GLU A 41 1.73 -4.86 14.73
N SER A 42 0.92 -5.89 14.52
CA SER A 42 -0.44 -5.94 15.03
C SER A 42 -0.94 -7.37 15.17
N LEU A 43 -2.02 -7.57 15.92
CA LEU A 43 -2.68 -8.87 16.00
C LEU A 43 -3.47 -9.09 14.71
N ALA A 44 -3.22 -10.22 14.05
CA ALA A 44 -4.06 -10.71 12.98
C ALA A 44 -5.39 -11.24 13.54
N ARG A 45 -6.33 -11.59 12.65
CA ARG A 45 -7.67 -12.07 13.04
C ARG A 45 -7.65 -13.30 13.96
N ASP A 46 -6.61 -14.13 13.83
CA ASP A 46 -6.36 -15.32 14.65
C ASP A 46 -5.76 -15.00 16.03
N GLY A 47 -5.44 -13.73 16.31
CA GLY A 47 -4.82 -13.30 17.57
C GLY A 47 -3.29 -13.38 17.54
N GLU A 48 -2.67 -13.79 16.43
CA GLU A 48 -1.23 -13.88 16.31
C GLU A 48 -0.59 -12.53 15.95
N LEU A 49 0.55 -12.21 16.54
CA LEU A 49 1.30 -11.00 16.21
C LEU A 49 1.95 -11.17 14.83
N ARG A 50 1.74 -10.20 13.93
CA ARG A 50 2.35 -10.18 12.59
C ARG A 50 2.78 -8.79 12.20
N THR A 51 3.78 -8.71 11.31
CA THR A 51 4.14 -7.47 10.63
C THR A 51 3.21 -7.24 9.43
N PHE A 52 2.63 -6.05 9.37
CA PHE A 52 1.82 -5.55 8.27
C PHE A 52 2.60 -4.47 7.53
N HIS A 53 2.41 -4.42 6.21
CA HIS A 53 2.92 -3.38 5.34
C HIS A 53 1.73 -2.53 4.90
N ASP A 54 1.68 -1.28 5.34
CA ASP A 54 0.63 -0.35 4.94
C ASP A 54 1.22 0.63 3.92
N GLY A 55 0.54 0.80 2.79
CA GLY A 55 0.83 1.87 1.85
C GLY A 55 0.29 3.19 2.39
N ILE A 56 1.15 4.21 2.45
CA ILE A 56 0.81 5.54 2.96
C ILE A 56 0.97 6.56 1.85
N VAL A 57 -0.11 7.28 1.55
CA VAL A 57 -0.11 8.47 0.70
C VAL A 57 -0.60 9.65 1.53
N LEU A 58 0.21 10.71 1.61
CA LEU A 58 -0.20 11.99 2.18
C LEU A 58 -0.15 13.04 1.09
N ALA A 59 -1.28 13.67 0.80
CA ALA A 59 -1.37 14.80 -0.11
C ALA A 59 -1.94 16.01 0.61
N ARG A 60 -1.50 17.19 0.19
CA ARG A 60 -1.98 18.49 0.69
C ARG A 60 -2.55 19.27 -0.47
N ARG A 61 -3.75 19.83 -0.28
CA ARG A 61 -4.33 20.81 -1.21
C ARG A 61 -3.77 22.20 -0.94
N HIS A 62 -3.54 22.97 -2.01
CA HIS A 62 -3.15 24.38 -1.92
C HIS A 62 -4.27 25.26 -1.35
#